data_AF-A0A1Y1RRH6-F1
#
_entry.id   AF-A0A1Y1RRH6-F1
#
_cell.length_a   1.000
_cell.length_b   1.000
_cell.length_c   1.000
_cell.angle_alpha   90.00
_cell.angle_beta   90.00
_cell.angle_gamma   90.00
#
_symmetry.space_group_name_H-M   'P 1'
#
loop_
_entity.id
_entity.type
_entity.pdbx_description
1 polymer ?
#
loop_
_entity_poly.entity_id
_entity_poly.type
_entity_poly.pdbx_seq_one_letter_code
_entity_poly.pdbx_strand_id
1 'polypeptide(L)'
;MPLTPTHRRRTPYLFHFDGQTVALGEADYLHRINDRLTEAGYITRPTYWDQVYLADENASYPEQLGGPAGHMSEIGEPDQLNSVGVTCGSVEFWSAMYARSFEHAPWSGEGDTLYMPQLPDWLDGARSWVFDPIAPIEGPGEPDSAGGWVRVRETEGAGQPLGLFQLTSPDYVWVFGSAADLQQVTRLAHDLGRDLAGFDQACGYLGYDLTCSSIRLPVECALPLQEHLFLAGVDVETLLWGES
;
A
#
# COMPACT_ATOMS: atom_id res chain seq x y z
N MET A 1 -6.27 20.57 15.60
CA MET A 1 -7.00 20.97 14.36
C MET A 1 -7.47 19.65 13.74
N PRO A 2 -8.76 19.42 13.44
CA PRO A 2 -9.20 18.06 13.14
C PRO A 2 -8.77 17.67 11.71
N LEU A 3 -8.25 16.44 11.58
CA LEU A 3 -8.16 15.78 10.27
C LEU A 3 -9.58 15.71 9.69
N THR A 4 -9.69 15.87 8.37
CA THR A 4 -11.01 15.84 7.73
C THR A 4 -11.48 14.38 7.64
N PRO A 5 -12.68 14.01 8.16
CA PRO A 5 -13.19 12.65 8.04
C PRO A 5 -13.35 12.19 6.59
N THR A 6 -13.13 10.91 6.33
CA THR A 6 -13.00 10.42 4.95
C THR A 6 -13.78 9.12 4.73
N HIS A 7 -14.85 9.17 3.93
CA HIS A 7 -15.45 7.98 3.31
C HIS A 7 -15.06 7.96 1.83
N ARG A 8 -14.26 6.97 1.40
CA ARG A 8 -13.64 7.01 0.07
C ARG A 8 -13.61 5.64 -0.60
N ARG A 9 -13.66 5.67 -1.94
CA ARG A 9 -13.59 4.48 -2.79
C ARG A 9 -12.19 3.87 -2.66
N ARG A 10 -12.11 2.61 -2.25
CA ARG A 10 -10.84 1.89 -2.13
C ARG A 10 -10.31 1.49 -3.49
N THR A 11 -9.01 1.62 -3.66
CA THR A 11 -8.22 1.29 -4.86
C THR A 11 -6.88 0.73 -4.38
N PRO A 12 -6.22 -0.14 -5.15
CA PRO A 12 -4.99 -0.77 -4.71
C PRO A 12 -3.83 0.24 -4.64
N TYR A 13 -2.90 -0.03 -3.74
CA TYR A 13 -1.58 0.58 -3.70
C TYR A 13 -0.59 -0.28 -4.48
N LEU A 14 0.25 0.36 -5.28
CA LEU A 14 1.28 -0.25 -6.10
C LEU A 14 2.64 0.30 -5.70
N PHE A 15 3.53 -0.58 -5.27
CA PHE A 15 4.87 -0.22 -4.84
C PHE A 15 5.89 -0.86 -5.75
N HIS A 16 6.72 -0.04 -6.39
CA HIS A 16 7.76 -0.49 -7.30
C HIS A 16 9.15 -0.25 -6.69
N PHE A 17 9.95 -1.29 -6.54
CA PHE A 17 11.31 -1.18 -5.99
C PHE A 17 12.18 -2.34 -6.48
N ASP A 18 13.44 -2.07 -6.84
CA ASP A 18 14.45 -3.07 -7.21
C ASP A 18 13.98 -4.16 -8.21
N GLY A 19 13.29 -3.75 -9.28
CA GLY A 19 12.76 -4.69 -10.29
C GLY A 19 11.63 -5.59 -9.77
N GLN A 20 11.02 -5.23 -8.63
CA GLN A 20 9.87 -5.88 -8.03
C GLN A 20 8.69 -4.91 -7.96
N THR A 21 7.49 -5.48 -7.98
CA THR A 21 6.24 -4.76 -7.75
C THR A 21 5.43 -5.50 -6.70
N VAL A 22 4.90 -4.76 -5.73
CA VAL A 22 3.98 -5.27 -4.71
C VAL A 22 2.68 -4.48 -4.78
N ALA A 23 1.56 -5.18 -4.96
CA ALA A 23 0.23 -4.61 -4.87
C ALA A 23 -0.38 -4.91 -3.50
N LEU A 24 -0.91 -3.88 -2.83
CA LEU A 24 -1.65 -3.98 -1.57
C LEU A 24 -3.08 -3.45 -1.76
N GLY A 25 -4.05 -3.97 -1.01
CA GLY A 25 -5.43 -3.47 -1.03
C GLY A 25 -6.46 -4.55 -0.80
N GLU A 26 -7.69 -4.33 -1.27
CA GLU A 26 -8.79 -5.29 -1.15
C GLU A 26 -8.58 -6.52 -2.04
N ALA A 27 -8.99 -7.69 -1.52
CA ALA A 27 -8.85 -8.98 -2.18
C ALA A 27 -9.38 -8.98 -3.63
N ASP A 28 -10.53 -8.36 -3.89
CA ASP A 28 -11.14 -8.27 -5.23
C ASP A 28 -10.21 -7.64 -6.27
N TYR A 29 -9.50 -6.57 -5.90
CA TYR A 29 -8.54 -5.93 -6.80
C TYR A 29 -7.28 -6.78 -6.95
N LEU A 30 -6.83 -7.37 -5.84
CA LEU A 30 -5.62 -8.20 -5.82
C LEU A 30 -5.77 -9.48 -6.64
N HIS A 31 -6.93 -10.14 -6.62
CA HIS A 31 -7.23 -11.27 -7.51
C HIS A 31 -7.13 -10.87 -8.99
N ARG A 32 -7.74 -9.74 -9.37
CA ARG A 32 -7.68 -9.24 -10.74
C ARG A 32 -6.25 -8.91 -11.18
N ILE A 33 -5.43 -8.36 -10.28
CA ILE A 33 -4.02 -8.10 -10.56
C ILE A 33 -3.26 -9.43 -10.71
N ASN A 34 -3.47 -10.38 -9.80
CA ASN A 34 -2.84 -11.69 -9.82
C ASN A 34 -3.15 -12.47 -11.10
N ASP A 35 -4.42 -12.52 -11.49
CA ASP A 35 -4.87 -13.22 -12.69
C ASP A 35 -4.21 -12.62 -13.94
N ARG A 36 -4.25 -11.28 -14.10
CA ARG A 36 -3.61 -10.60 -15.23
C ARG A 36 -2.11 -10.87 -15.33
N LEU A 37 -1.40 -10.91 -14.20
CA LEU A 37 0.04 -11.19 -14.16
C LEU A 37 0.35 -12.64 -14.51
N THR A 38 -0.36 -13.59 -13.90
CA THR A 38 -0.15 -15.03 -14.14
C THR A 38 -0.49 -15.42 -15.58
N GLU A 39 -1.56 -14.84 -16.13
CA GLU A 39 -1.94 -14.99 -17.52
C GLU A 39 -0.89 -14.44 -18.50
N ALA A 40 -0.22 -13.34 -18.15
CA ALA A 40 0.91 -12.78 -18.90
C ALA A 40 2.22 -13.57 -18.70
N GLY A 41 2.18 -14.69 -17.96
CA GLY A 41 3.32 -15.58 -17.75
C GLY A 41 4.22 -15.21 -16.58
N TYR A 42 3.82 -14.26 -15.73
CA TYR A 42 4.59 -13.91 -14.54
C TYR A 42 4.30 -14.87 -13.38
N ILE A 43 5.32 -15.12 -12.56
CA ILE A 43 5.15 -15.85 -11.30
C ILE A 43 4.85 -14.83 -10.20
N THR A 44 3.64 -14.91 -9.64
CA THR A 44 3.19 -14.06 -8.54
C THR A 44 3.43 -14.72 -7.18
N ARG A 45 3.46 -13.90 -6.13
CA ARG A 45 3.59 -14.29 -4.72
C ARG A 45 2.45 -13.64 -3.93
N PRO A 46 1.25 -14.23 -3.95
CA PRO A 46 0.15 -13.76 -3.11
C PRO A 46 0.47 -14.02 -1.64
N THR A 47 0.10 -13.09 -0.77
CA THR A 47 0.10 -13.30 0.68
C THR A 47 -1.32 -13.12 1.21
N TYR A 48 -1.62 -13.78 2.31
CA TYR A 48 -2.94 -13.77 2.94
C TYR A 48 -2.79 -13.32 4.39
N TRP A 49 -3.85 -12.73 4.94
CA TRP A 49 -3.89 -12.49 6.38
C TRP A 49 -3.85 -13.83 7.14
N ASP A 50 -2.85 -14.03 8.00
CA ASP A 50 -2.88 -15.15 8.92
C ASP A 50 -4.05 -14.95 9.90
N GLN A 51 -4.92 -15.95 10.02
CA GLN A 51 -6.14 -15.93 10.86
C GLN A 51 -5.87 -15.62 12.34
N VAL A 52 -4.61 -15.63 12.78
CA VAL A 52 -4.21 -15.22 14.13
C VAL A 52 -4.60 -13.77 14.42
N TYR A 53 -4.56 -12.88 13.42
CA TYR A 53 -4.87 -11.46 13.61
C TYR A 53 -6.37 -11.17 13.81
N LEU A 54 -7.26 -12.00 13.23
CA LEU A 54 -8.72 -11.90 13.42
C LEU A 54 -9.22 -12.77 14.58
N ALA A 55 -8.49 -13.80 14.97
CA ALA A 55 -8.85 -14.67 16.08
C ALA A 55 -8.78 -13.94 17.43
N ASP A 56 -7.95 -12.90 17.58
CA ASP A 56 -7.79 -12.16 18.84
C ASP A 56 -8.99 -11.24 19.17
N GLU A 57 -9.78 -10.82 18.17
CA GLU A 57 -11.07 -10.14 18.42
C GLU A 57 -12.20 -11.11 18.82
N ASN A 58 -12.10 -12.39 18.43
CA ASN A 58 -13.10 -13.42 18.74
C ASN A 58 -12.68 -14.35 19.89
N ALA A 59 -11.49 -14.16 20.49
CA ALA A 59 -10.98 -14.96 21.60
C ALA A 59 -11.66 -14.60 22.94
N SER A 60 -12.98 -14.75 23.00
CA SER A 60 -13.75 -14.82 24.24
C SER A 60 -14.25 -16.23 24.54
N TYR A 61 -13.62 -17.32 24.05
CA TYR A 61 -13.91 -18.70 24.50
C TYR A 61 -12.69 -19.64 24.37
N PRO A 62 -11.88 -19.82 25.43
CA PRO A 62 -10.61 -20.56 25.35
C PRO A 62 -10.71 -22.10 25.52
N GLU A 63 -11.80 -22.76 25.12
CA GLU A 63 -11.97 -24.21 25.36
C GLU A 63 -12.10 -25.12 24.12
N GLN A 64 -11.82 -24.64 22.89
CA GLN A 64 -11.92 -25.48 21.69
C GLN A 64 -10.66 -25.68 20.84
N LEU A 65 -9.53 -25.05 21.15
CA LEU A 65 -8.26 -25.31 20.44
C LEU A 65 -7.44 -26.40 21.13
N GLY A 66 -8.02 -27.60 21.19
CA GLY A 66 -7.34 -28.83 21.60
C GLY A 66 -7.13 -29.76 20.41
N GLY A 67 -6.08 -29.52 19.61
CA GLY A 67 -5.67 -30.41 18.52
C GLY A 67 -4.21 -30.17 18.14
N PRO A 68 -3.40 -31.24 17.90
CA PRO A 68 -1.95 -31.12 17.80
C PRO A 68 -1.53 -30.46 16.49
N ALA A 69 -0.46 -29.67 16.58
CA ALA A 69 0.38 -29.16 15.51
C ALA A 69 0.22 -29.87 14.15
N GLY A 70 -0.36 -29.18 13.16
CA GLY A 70 -0.37 -29.69 11.79
C GLY A 70 -1.45 -29.14 10.87
N HIS A 71 -1.52 -27.82 10.65
CA HIS A 71 -2.18 -27.25 9.46
C HIS A 71 -1.43 -25.99 9.00
N MET A 72 -0.13 -26.11 8.70
CA MET A 72 0.60 -25.17 7.84
C MET A 72 0.43 -25.62 6.37
N SER A 73 -0.80 -25.64 5.85
CA SER A 73 -1.12 -25.75 4.42
C SER A 73 -2.64 -25.80 4.25
N GLU A 74 -3.29 -24.64 4.20
CA GLU A 74 -4.50 -24.49 3.41
C GLU A 74 -4.38 -23.17 2.66
N ILE A 75 -4.63 -23.21 1.35
CA ILE A 75 -4.65 -22.06 0.45
C ILE A 75 -5.54 -21.02 1.13
N GLY A 76 -4.97 -19.85 1.49
CA GLY A 76 -5.70 -18.81 2.19
C GLY A 76 -7.03 -18.52 1.51
N GLU A 77 -8.09 -18.29 2.28
CA GLU A 77 -9.40 -18.02 1.70
C GLU A 77 -9.27 -16.86 0.70
N PRO A 78 -9.92 -16.91 -0.48
CA PRO A 78 -9.78 -15.86 -1.48
C PRO A 78 -10.02 -14.46 -0.92
N ASP A 79 -10.96 -14.31 0.02
CA ASP A 79 -11.32 -13.03 0.63
C ASP A 79 -10.24 -12.51 1.61
N GLN A 80 -9.25 -13.33 1.96
CA GLN A 80 -8.15 -13.01 2.88
C GLN A 80 -6.87 -12.55 2.16
N LEU A 81 -6.88 -12.46 0.82
CA LEU A 81 -5.74 -11.99 0.02
C LEU A 81 -5.40 -10.54 0.41
N ASN A 82 -4.15 -10.30 0.83
CA ASN A 82 -3.72 -9.00 1.36
C ASN A 82 -2.59 -8.34 0.55
N SER A 83 -1.80 -9.11 -0.18
CA SER A 83 -0.84 -8.58 -1.15
C SER A 83 -0.60 -9.51 -2.33
N VAL A 84 -0.13 -8.95 -3.44
CA VAL A 84 0.39 -9.69 -4.59
C VAL A 84 1.74 -9.12 -4.97
N GLY A 85 2.81 -9.88 -4.72
CA GLY A 85 4.16 -9.56 -5.16
C GLY A 85 4.49 -10.18 -6.52
N VAL A 86 5.31 -9.51 -7.32
CA VAL A 86 5.84 -10.01 -8.60
C VAL A 86 7.25 -9.50 -8.86
N THR A 87 8.10 -10.33 -9.45
CA THR A 87 9.46 -9.95 -9.87
C THR A 87 9.41 -9.30 -11.26
N CYS A 88 8.86 -8.07 -11.31
CA CYS A 88 8.96 -7.21 -12.48
C CYS A 88 8.94 -5.73 -12.07
N GLY A 89 9.61 -4.89 -12.86
CA GLY A 89 9.64 -3.44 -12.64
C GLY A 89 8.33 -2.75 -13.04
N SER A 90 8.20 -1.45 -12.75
CA SER A 90 7.00 -0.67 -13.05
C SER A 90 6.57 -0.74 -14.52
N VAL A 91 7.52 -0.61 -15.47
CA VAL A 91 7.24 -0.66 -16.91
C VAL A 91 6.66 -2.02 -17.33
N GLU A 92 7.23 -3.10 -16.84
CA GLU A 92 6.81 -4.47 -17.15
C GLU A 92 5.44 -4.78 -16.54
N PHE A 93 5.24 -4.39 -15.28
CA PHE A 93 3.97 -4.52 -14.57
C PHE A 93 2.84 -3.84 -15.34
N TRP A 94 3.00 -2.56 -15.69
CA TRP A 94 1.98 -1.81 -16.43
C TRP A 94 1.76 -2.39 -17.82
N SER A 95 2.82 -2.80 -18.52
CA SER A 95 2.70 -3.47 -19.82
C SER A 95 1.83 -4.74 -19.74
N ALA A 96 1.99 -5.54 -18.70
CA ALA A 96 1.16 -6.72 -18.46
C ALA A 96 -0.30 -6.35 -18.17
N MET A 97 -0.53 -5.29 -17.38
CA MET A 97 -1.87 -4.77 -17.09
C MET A 97 -2.59 -4.26 -18.35
N TYR A 98 -1.88 -3.57 -19.23
CA TYR A 98 -2.40 -3.05 -20.49
C TYR A 98 -2.64 -4.14 -21.53
N ALA A 99 -1.79 -5.16 -21.62
CA ALA A 99 -1.91 -6.23 -22.61
C ALA A 99 -3.31 -6.87 -22.60
N ARG A 100 -3.86 -7.13 -21.41
CA ARG A 100 -5.21 -7.68 -21.22
C ARG A 100 -6.34 -6.75 -21.67
N SER A 101 -6.13 -5.42 -21.62
CA SER A 101 -7.12 -4.46 -22.14
C SER A 101 -7.32 -4.64 -23.66
N PHE A 102 -6.32 -5.14 -24.40
CA PHE A 102 -6.42 -5.37 -25.85
C PHE A 102 -7.06 -6.72 -26.23
N GLU A 103 -7.09 -7.72 -25.36
CA GLU A 103 -7.63 -9.06 -25.70
C GLU A 103 -9.15 -9.05 -25.93
N HIS A 104 -9.87 -8.18 -25.22
CA HIS A 104 -11.31 -8.02 -25.38
C HIS A 104 -11.70 -6.83 -26.27
N ALA A 105 -10.72 -6.11 -26.82
CA ALA A 105 -10.99 -5.01 -27.74
C ALA A 105 -11.55 -5.59 -29.05
N PRO A 106 -12.75 -5.17 -29.49
CA PRO A 106 -13.26 -5.59 -30.78
C PRO A 106 -12.33 -5.01 -31.85
N TRP A 107 -11.56 -5.88 -32.51
CA TRP A 107 -10.79 -5.50 -33.68
C TRP A 107 -11.77 -5.08 -34.77
N SER A 108 -11.87 -3.78 -34.97
CA SER A 108 -12.73 -3.19 -36.00
C SER A 108 -12.13 -3.42 -37.39
N GLY A 109 -12.94 -3.24 -38.43
CA GLY A 109 -12.55 -3.55 -39.81
C GLY A 109 -11.38 -2.68 -40.31
N GLU A 110 -10.85 -3.02 -41.48
CA GLU A 110 -9.79 -2.25 -42.12
C GLU A 110 -10.27 -0.80 -42.37
N GLY A 111 -9.60 0.20 -41.76
CA GLY A 111 -9.94 1.62 -41.88
C GLY A 111 -10.70 2.23 -40.69
N ASP A 112 -11.09 1.43 -39.71
CA ASP A 112 -11.72 1.93 -38.49
C ASP A 112 -10.69 2.52 -37.52
N THR A 113 -11.07 3.60 -36.82
CA THR A 113 -10.22 4.21 -35.78
C THR A 113 -10.20 3.32 -34.55
N LEU A 114 -9.05 2.69 -34.29
CA LEU A 114 -8.82 1.93 -33.07
C LEU A 114 -8.61 2.90 -31.90
N TYR A 115 -9.45 2.78 -30.87
CA TYR A 115 -9.23 3.44 -29.60
C TYR A 115 -8.44 2.52 -28.69
N MET A 116 -7.42 3.07 -28.02
CA MET A 116 -6.67 2.34 -27.02
C MET A 116 -7.65 1.93 -25.90
N PRO A 117 -7.77 0.64 -25.57
CA PRO A 117 -8.67 0.20 -24.52
C PRO A 117 -8.18 0.74 -23.19
N GLN A 118 -9.04 1.48 -22.51
CA GLN A 118 -8.71 2.12 -21.24
C GLN A 118 -8.57 1.07 -20.13
N LEU A 119 -7.73 1.36 -19.14
CA LEU A 119 -7.71 0.57 -17.92
C LEU A 119 -9.06 0.70 -17.20
N PRO A 120 -9.50 -0.32 -16.46
CA PRO A 120 -10.66 -0.17 -15.57
C PRO A 120 -10.41 0.96 -14.56
N ASP A 121 -11.44 1.75 -14.24
CA ASP A 121 -11.34 2.90 -13.33
C ASP A 121 -10.61 2.62 -12.01
N TRP A 122 -10.74 1.41 -11.47
CA TRP A 122 -10.10 1.04 -10.20
C TRP A 122 -8.58 0.90 -10.33
N LEU A 123 -8.10 0.48 -11.51
CA LEU A 123 -6.68 0.29 -11.81
C LEU A 123 -6.06 1.58 -12.35
N ASP A 124 -6.84 2.35 -13.11
CA ASP A 124 -6.47 3.71 -13.51
C ASP A 124 -6.31 4.63 -12.27
N GLY A 125 -7.20 4.47 -11.29
CA GLY A 125 -7.11 5.12 -9.97
C GLY A 125 -6.23 4.40 -8.94
N ALA A 126 -5.43 3.41 -9.35
CA ALA A 126 -4.47 2.76 -8.46
C ALA A 126 -3.37 3.75 -8.04
N ARG A 127 -2.96 3.66 -6.79
CA ARG A 127 -2.04 4.63 -6.19
C ARG A 127 -0.64 4.06 -6.25
N SER A 128 0.29 4.73 -6.93
CA SER A 128 1.60 4.15 -7.22
C SER A 128 2.76 4.97 -6.67
N TRP A 129 3.73 4.28 -6.07
CA TRP A 129 5.01 4.82 -5.61
C TRP A 129 6.17 3.99 -6.14
N VAL A 130 7.27 4.67 -6.42
CA VAL A 130 8.57 4.09 -6.74
C VAL A 130 9.53 4.42 -5.61
N PHE A 131 10.30 3.43 -5.19
CA PHE A 131 11.36 3.64 -4.22
C PHE A 131 12.57 4.34 -4.86
N ASP A 132 12.98 5.46 -4.28
CA ASP A 132 14.13 6.26 -4.69
C ASP A 132 15.16 6.32 -3.54
N PRO A 133 16.35 5.70 -3.70
CA PRO A 133 17.38 5.68 -2.65
C PRO A 133 18.00 7.05 -2.36
N ILE A 134 17.77 8.05 -3.21
CA ILE A 134 18.32 9.41 -3.06
C ILE A 134 17.22 10.46 -2.89
N ALA A 135 15.99 10.05 -2.57
CA ALA A 135 14.87 10.95 -2.31
C ALA A 135 15.24 11.97 -1.21
N PRO A 136 15.04 13.28 -1.45
CA PRO A 136 15.30 14.30 -0.43
C PRO A 136 14.42 14.10 0.81
N ILE A 137 14.99 14.37 1.98
CA ILE A 137 14.35 14.20 3.28
C ILE A 137 14.09 15.55 3.96
N GLU A 138 12.93 15.68 4.60
CA GLU A 138 12.56 16.78 5.51
C GLU A 138 12.26 16.21 6.90
N GLY A 139 12.88 16.76 7.93
CA GLY A 139 12.68 16.34 9.32
C GLY A 139 14.00 16.04 10.04
N PRO A 140 13.91 15.59 11.29
CA PRO A 140 15.07 15.41 12.16
C PRO A 140 15.79 14.06 11.99
N GLY A 141 15.20 13.09 11.29
CA GLY A 141 15.86 11.79 11.10
C GLY A 141 17.07 11.89 10.19
N GLU A 142 18.07 11.06 10.48
CA GLU A 142 19.27 10.95 9.65
C GLU A 142 18.89 10.39 8.27
N PRO A 143 19.63 10.78 7.21
CA PRO A 143 19.49 10.15 5.90
C PRO A 143 19.93 8.70 6.04
N ASP A 144 18.95 7.84 6.31
CA ASP A 144 19.15 6.40 6.38
C ASP A 144 19.50 5.88 4.97
N SER A 145 20.17 4.73 4.94
CA SER A 145 20.32 3.88 3.75
C SER A 145 18.98 3.50 3.09
N ALA A 146 17.87 3.63 3.83
CA ALA A 146 16.56 3.13 3.49
C ALA A 146 15.75 3.93 2.46
N GLY A 147 16.34 4.92 1.75
CA GLY A 147 15.68 5.63 0.64
C GLY A 147 14.31 6.24 0.97
N GLY A 148 13.58 6.73 -0.03
CA GLY A 148 12.24 7.28 0.13
C GLY A 148 11.28 6.80 -0.95
N TRP A 149 9.99 6.71 -0.61
CA TRP A 149 8.97 6.36 -1.59
C TRP A 149 8.42 7.62 -2.28
N VAL A 150 8.61 7.70 -3.59
CA VAL A 150 8.22 8.83 -4.42
C VAL A 150 7.01 8.47 -5.27
N ARG A 151 6.01 9.36 -5.30
CA ARG A 151 4.79 9.18 -6.10
C ARG A 151 5.09 9.12 -7.59
N VAL A 152 4.41 8.23 -8.31
CA VAL A 152 4.47 8.16 -9.78
C VAL A 152 3.70 9.35 -10.37
N ARG A 153 4.35 10.09 -11.28
CA ARG A 153 3.84 11.35 -11.85
C ARG A 153 2.63 11.19 -12.78
N GLU A 154 2.37 9.97 -13.26
CA GLU A 154 1.43 9.71 -14.35
C GLU A 154 -0.05 9.68 -13.93
N THR A 155 -0.36 9.78 -12.63
CA THR A 155 -1.73 9.70 -12.11
C THR A 155 -2.11 10.99 -11.38
N GLU A 156 -3.13 11.71 -11.87
CA GLU A 156 -3.71 12.84 -11.13
C GLU A 156 -4.23 12.35 -9.76
N GLY A 157 -3.89 13.07 -8.68
CA GLY A 157 -4.33 12.68 -7.34
C GLY A 157 -3.49 11.57 -6.71
N ALA A 158 -2.17 11.58 -6.93
CA ALA A 158 -1.23 10.73 -6.19
C ALA A 158 -1.41 10.93 -4.67
N GLY A 159 -2.25 10.04 -4.12
CA GLY A 159 -2.77 10.00 -2.76
C GLY A 159 -4.25 10.40 -2.63
N GLN A 160 -5.15 9.41 -2.51
CA GLN A 160 -6.18 9.25 -1.46
C GLN A 160 -6.80 7.84 -1.57
N PRO A 161 -7.19 7.15 -0.46
CA PRO A 161 -6.93 7.35 0.98
C PRO A 161 -5.49 7.27 1.51
N LEU A 162 -5.38 7.47 2.82
CA LEU A 162 -4.16 7.35 3.63
C LEU A 162 -3.84 5.88 3.89
N GLY A 163 -2.58 5.49 3.74
CA GLY A 163 -2.10 4.12 3.96
C GLY A 163 -0.94 4.10 4.94
N LEU A 164 -0.89 3.11 5.82
CA LEU A 164 0.15 2.88 6.81
C LEU A 164 0.74 1.49 6.61
N PHE A 165 1.93 1.42 6.00
CA PHE A 165 2.51 0.15 5.54
C PHE A 165 3.95 -0.03 5.99
N GLN A 166 4.32 -1.25 6.36
CA GLN A 166 5.71 -1.63 6.52
C GLN A 166 6.20 -2.32 5.25
N LEU A 167 7.05 -1.66 4.47
CA LEU A 167 7.45 -2.15 3.14
C LEU A 167 8.91 -2.59 3.06
N THR A 168 9.82 -1.78 3.60
CA THR A 168 11.27 -1.95 3.41
C THR A 168 12.00 -2.48 4.62
N SER A 169 11.45 -2.27 5.81
CA SER A 169 12.06 -2.68 7.08
C SER A 169 10.96 -2.97 8.11
N PRO A 170 11.14 -3.96 9.00
CA PRO A 170 10.25 -4.19 10.13
C PRO A 170 10.30 -3.06 11.17
N ASP A 171 11.41 -2.29 11.21
CA ASP A 171 11.62 -1.25 12.22
C ASP A 171 10.90 0.07 11.89
N TYR A 172 10.41 0.20 10.64
CA TYR A 172 9.83 1.43 10.15
C TYR A 172 8.46 1.22 9.55
N VAL A 173 7.58 2.19 9.79
CA VAL A 173 6.29 2.30 9.14
C VAL A 173 6.28 3.50 8.20
N TRP A 174 5.65 3.31 7.05
CA TRP A 174 5.50 4.33 6.02
C TRP A 174 4.06 4.80 5.94
N VAL A 175 3.87 6.12 5.94
CA VAL A 175 2.59 6.77 5.70
C VAL A 175 2.54 7.28 4.27
N PHE A 176 1.48 6.91 3.57
CA PHE A 176 1.21 7.28 2.19
C PHE A 176 -0.12 8.01 2.11
N GLY A 177 -0.22 9.03 1.26
CA GLY A 177 -1.46 9.79 1.10
C GLY A 177 -1.27 10.99 0.19
N SER A 178 -2.30 11.84 0.13
CA SER A 178 -2.17 13.12 -0.57
C SER A 178 -1.14 14.00 0.13
N ALA A 179 -0.53 14.94 -0.58
CA ALA A 179 0.37 15.90 0.06
C ALA A 179 -0.31 16.68 1.20
N ALA A 180 -1.62 16.96 1.09
CA ALA A 180 -2.41 17.63 2.12
C ALA A 180 -2.66 16.74 3.35
N ASP A 181 -2.90 15.44 3.16
CA ASP A 181 -3.09 14.48 4.25
C ASP A 181 -1.75 14.24 4.96
N LEU A 182 -0.67 14.05 4.20
CA LEU A 182 0.68 13.88 4.76
C LEU A 182 1.10 15.12 5.56
N GLN A 183 0.83 16.34 5.08
CA GLN A 183 1.11 17.53 5.86
C GLN A 183 0.36 17.57 7.21
N GLN A 184 -0.88 17.08 7.25
CA GLN A 184 -1.63 16.96 8.50
C GLN A 184 -1.04 15.88 9.42
N VAL A 185 -0.64 14.74 8.86
CA VAL A 185 0.03 13.67 9.60
C VAL A 185 1.36 14.14 10.19
N THR A 186 2.17 14.91 9.45
CA THR A 186 3.43 15.48 9.98
C THR A 186 3.16 16.38 11.18
N ARG A 187 2.11 17.22 11.14
CA ARG A 187 1.74 18.07 12.27
C ARG A 187 1.25 17.24 13.46
N LEU A 188 0.42 16.22 13.20
CA LEU A 188 -0.04 15.30 14.24
C LEU A 188 1.15 14.60 14.90
N ALA A 189 2.10 14.08 14.11
CA ALA A 189 3.30 13.46 14.62
C ALA A 189 4.10 14.43 15.50
N HIS A 190 4.31 15.67 15.06
CA HIS A 190 4.97 16.69 15.87
C HIS A 190 4.24 16.96 17.20
N ASP A 191 2.91 17.04 17.18
CA ASP A 191 2.12 17.24 18.39
C ASP A 191 2.23 16.04 19.35
N LEU A 192 2.20 14.81 18.82
CA LEU A 192 2.36 13.56 19.58
C LEU A 192 3.77 13.38 20.14
N GLY A 193 4.80 13.83 19.43
CA GLY A 193 6.20 13.76 19.86
C GLY A 193 6.51 14.55 21.14
N ARG A 194 5.56 15.34 21.63
CA ARG A 194 5.65 15.99 22.95
C ARG A 194 5.47 15.02 24.10
N ASP A 195 4.63 14.00 23.90
CA ASP A 195 4.14 13.11 24.95
C ASP A 195 4.48 11.63 24.67
N LEU A 196 4.68 11.26 23.40
CA LEU A 196 4.94 9.90 22.93
C LEU A 196 6.32 9.81 22.26
N ALA A 197 7.06 8.74 22.56
CA ALA A 197 8.37 8.48 21.97
C ALA A 197 8.28 8.12 20.48
N GLY A 198 9.34 8.43 19.72
CA GLY A 198 9.52 8.03 18.33
C GLY A 198 8.89 8.99 17.32
N PHE A 199 7.79 9.67 17.68
CA PHE A 199 7.12 10.63 16.79
C PHE A 199 7.97 11.86 16.46
N ASP A 200 8.91 12.21 17.33
CA ASP A 200 9.91 13.23 17.08
C ASP A 200 10.87 12.84 15.95
N GLN A 201 10.90 11.59 15.50
CA GLN A 201 11.72 11.10 14.38
C GLN A 201 10.96 11.07 13.03
N ALA A 202 9.75 11.65 12.95
CA ALA A 202 8.96 11.69 11.72
C ALA A 202 9.73 12.35 10.56
N CYS A 203 9.91 11.62 9.46
CA CYS A 203 10.66 12.09 8.30
C CYS A 203 9.79 12.09 7.04
N GLY A 204 9.60 13.26 6.44
CA GLY A 204 8.96 13.38 5.13
C GLY A 204 9.95 13.15 4.00
N TYR A 205 9.58 12.36 3.00
CA TYR A 205 10.36 12.18 1.78
C TYR A 205 9.70 12.91 0.63
N LEU A 206 10.48 13.73 -0.08
CA LEU A 206 9.99 14.60 -1.13
C LEU A 206 9.99 13.88 -2.48
N GLY A 207 8.92 14.09 -3.23
CA GLY A 207 8.84 13.61 -4.60
C GLY A 207 9.53 14.53 -5.59
N TYR A 208 9.44 14.19 -6.86
CA TYR A 208 10.05 14.97 -7.95
C TYR A 208 9.48 16.38 -8.13
N ASP A 209 8.36 16.71 -7.50
CA ASP A 209 7.73 18.04 -7.46
C ASP A 209 8.05 18.80 -6.17
N LEU A 210 8.96 18.27 -5.34
CA LEU A 210 9.33 18.77 -4.01
C LEU A 210 8.17 18.80 -3.02
N THR A 211 7.12 18.02 -3.26
CA THR A 211 6.03 17.84 -2.30
C THR A 211 6.16 16.51 -1.56
N CYS A 212 5.75 16.49 -0.29
CA CYS A 212 5.82 15.31 0.56
C CYS A 212 5.08 14.13 -0.08
N SER A 213 5.79 13.04 -0.35
CA SER A 213 5.29 11.84 -1.03
C SER A 213 5.05 10.67 -0.11
N SER A 214 5.82 10.60 0.98
CA SER A 214 5.60 9.66 2.07
C SER A 214 6.22 10.19 3.35
N ILE A 215 5.79 9.64 4.48
CA ILE A 215 6.39 9.89 5.79
C ILE A 215 6.90 8.56 6.34
N ARG A 216 8.10 8.55 6.90
CA ARG A 216 8.64 7.42 7.65
C ARG A 216 8.62 7.73 9.14
N LEU A 217 8.22 6.75 9.93
CA LEU A 217 8.21 6.77 11.38
C LEU A 217 8.75 5.43 11.91
N PRO A 218 9.30 5.40 13.13
CA PRO A 218 9.54 4.15 13.85
C PRO A 218 8.26 3.31 13.99
N VAL A 219 8.38 1.98 13.98
CA VAL A 219 7.23 1.05 14.03
C VAL A 219 6.36 1.26 15.27
N GLU A 220 6.92 1.62 16.42
CA GLU A 220 6.19 1.87 17.66
C GLU A 220 5.19 3.03 17.55
N CYS A 221 5.36 3.91 16.56
CA CYS A 221 4.43 5.01 16.28
C CYS A 221 3.17 4.55 15.54
N ALA A 222 3.15 3.34 14.97
CA ALA A 222 2.08 2.89 14.07
C ALA A 222 0.71 2.83 14.76
N LEU A 223 0.62 2.13 15.90
CA LEU A 223 -0.64 1.96 16.61
C LEU A 223 -1.19 3.27 17.18
N PRO A 224 -0.42 4.10 17.92
CA PRO A 224 -0.93 5.39 18.40
C PRO A 224 -1.36 6.32 17.27
N LEU A 225 -0.63 6.32 16.14
CA LEU A 225 -1.00 7.12 14.97
C LEU A 225 -2.33 6.66 14.39
N GLN A 226 -2.51 5.35 14.23
CA GLN A 226 -3.75 4.76 13.73
C GLN A 226 -4.94 5.10 14.62
N GLU A 227 -4.79 5.01 15.95
CA GLU A 227 -5.85 5.38 16.90
C GLU A 227 -6.26 6.84 16.78
N HIS A 228 -5.30 7.76 16.66
CA HIS A 228 -5.60 9.18 16.49
C HIS A 228 -6.26 9.50 15.15
N LEU A 229 -5.84 8.82 14.07
CA LEU A 229 -6.47 8.94 12.76
C LEU A 229 -7.92 8.42 12.81
N PHE A 230 -8.15 7.28 13.45
CA PHE A 230 -9.47 6.70 13.67
C PHE A 230 -10.39 7.63 14.48
N LEU A 231 -9.90 8.18 15.61
CA LEU A 231 -10.65 9.14 16.43
C LEU A 231 -10.99 10.43 15.67
N ALA A 232 -10.18 10.80 14.68
CA ALA A 232 -10.45 11.91 13.79
C ALA A 232 -11.36 11.55 12.58
N GLY A 233 -11.82 10.29 12.49
CA GLY A 233 -12.71 9.81 11.43
C GLY A 233 -12.01 9.60 10.08
N VAL A 234 -10.69 9.41 10.08
CA VAL A 234 -9.91 9.10 8.88
C VAL A 234 -9.87 7.58 8.69
N ASP A 235 -10.27 7.11 7.51
CA ASP A 235 -10.11 5.70 7.13
C ASP A 235 -8.66 5.48 6.68
N VAL A 236 -7.99 4.52 7.32
CA VAL A 236 -6.58 4.21 7.11
C VAL A 236 -6.45 2.76 6.68
N GLU A 237 -5.85 2.53 5.53
CA GLU A 237 -5.48 1.19 5.10
C GLU A 237 -4.17 0.80 5.77
N THR A 238 -4.11 -0.35 6.46
CA THR A 238 -2.91 -0.76 7.20
C THR A 238 -2.41 -2.14 6.78
N LEU A 239 -1.08 -2.28 6.70
CA LEU A 239 -0.40 -3.56 6.55
C LEU A 239 0.91 -3.48 7.33
N LEU A 240 0.92 -4.11 8.50
CA LEU A 240 2.09 -4.20 9.36
C LEU A 240 2.51 -5.66 9.42
N TRP A 241 3.82 -5.92 9.43
CA TRP A 241 4.34 -7.24 9.77
C TRP A 241 4.02 -7.48 11.24
N GLY A 242 3.49 -8.66 11.57
CA GLY A 242 3.35 -9.04 12.97
C GLY A 242 4.74 -9.22 13.59
N GLU A 243 4.88 -8.86 14.87
CA GLU A 243 5.95 -9.47 15.68
C GLU A 243 5.53 -10.93 15.91
N SER A 244 6.31 -11.86 15.35
CA SER A 244 6.17 -13.30 15.58
C SER A 244 6.59 -13.69 16.99
#